data_AF-A0A2I0PAI8-F1
#
_entry.id   AF-A0A2I0PAI8-F1
#
_cell.length_a   1.000
_cell.length_b   1.000
_cell.length_c   1.000
_cell.angle_alpha   90.00
_cell.angle_beta   90.00
_cell.angle_gamma   90.00
#
_symmetry.space_group_name_H-M   'P 1'
#
loop_
_entity.id
_entity.type
_entity.pdbx_description
1 polymer ?
#
loop_
_entity_poly.entity_id
_entity_poly.type
_entity_poly.pdbx_seq_one_letter_code
_entity_poly.pdbx_strand_id
1 'polypeptide(L)'
;MNRSQAIDGIRKGFRAIAVAFVFATLIPVLLGLLFSVPTGRVFSLIVSTLLLQANAAFIGLSLGLNPIFILVVMVFVELGIVLAIYEILDVFAEQSERVRRFTKSTEEKMARYPILHKYGAVTLIVLPALPVIGLYSSVVIGWLLRWNKLQSIFFVTLGWILVTVFLLLVALGLVRVVF
;
A
#
# COMPACT_ATOMS: atom_id res chain seq x y z
N MET A 1 -12.70 -27.26 -10.15
CA MET A 1 -12.75 -25.80 -10.41
C MET A 1 -13.63 -25.58 -11.63
N ASN A 2 -14.70 -24.80 -11.50
CA ASN A 2 -15.67 -24.61 -12.59
C ASN A 2 -15.12 -23.59 -13.61
N ARG A 3 -15.30 -23.79 -14.93
CA ARG A 3 -14.72 -22.89 -15.97
C ARG A 3 -15.09 -21.41 -15.76
N SER A 4 -16.31 -21.13 -15.29
CA SER A 4 -16.76 -19.78 -14.95
C SER A 4 -15.93 -19.12 -13.84
N GLN A 5 -15.58 -19.87 -12.78
CA GLN A 5 -14.78 -19.35 -11.67
C GLN A 5 -13.34 -19.04 -12.06
N ALA A 6 -12.80 -19.79 -13.03
CA ALA A 6 -11.46 -19.53 -13.56
C ALA A 6 -11.44 -18.22 -14.37
N ILE A 7 -12.43 -17.99 -15.22
CA ILE A 7 -12.56 -16.78 -16.04
C ILE A 7 -12.77 -15.53 -15.15
N ASP A 8 -13.60 -15.63 -14.12
CA ASP A 8 -13.85 -14.51 -13.20
C ASP A 8 -12.60 -14.13 -12.40
N GLY A 9 -11.82 -15.11 -11.93
CA GLY A 9 -10.57 -14.81 -11.23
C GLY A 9 -9.50 -14.19 -12.14
N ILE A 10 -9.39 -14.66 -13.39
CA ILE A 10 -8.51 -14.02 -14.38
C ILE A 10 -8.92 -12.56 -14.59
N ARG A 11 -10.22 -12.30 -14.77
CA ARG A 11 -10.74 -10.93 -14.95
C ARG A 11 -10.41 -10.02 -13.77
N LYS A 12 -10.61 -10.50 -12.54
CA LYS A 12 -10.29 -9.75 -11.32
C LYS A 12 -8.78 -9.55 -11.14
N GLY A 13 -7.96 -10.54 -11.50
CA GLY A 13 -6.50 -10.40 -11.54
C GLY A 13 -6.05 -9.31 -12.52
N PHE A 14 -6.60 -9.30 -13.74
CA PHE A 14 -6.37 -8.22 -14.70
C PHE A 14 -6.80 -6.85 -14.15
N ARG A 15 -7.94 -6.80 -13.45
CA ARG A 15 -8.40 -5.56 -12.79
C ARG A 15 -7.40 -5.09 -11.74
N ALA A 16 -6.87 -5.99 -10.91
CA ALA A 16 -5.86 -5.63 -9.90
C ALA A 16 -4.59 -5.06 -10.55
N ILE A 17 -4.11 -5.68 -11.63
CA ILE A 17 -2.96 -5.19 -12.40
C ILE A 17 -3.26 -3.82 -13.03
N ALA A 18 -4.44 -3.64 -13.60
CA ALA A 18 -4.84 -2.36 -14.18
C ALA A 18 -4.92 -1.25 -13.12
N VAL A 19 -5.47 -1.54 -11.93
CA VAL A 19 -5.51 -0.58 -10.81
C VAL A 19 -4.09 -0.23 -10.35
N ALA A 20 -3.22 -1.22 -10.16
CA ALA A 20 -1.81 -0.98 -9.83
C ALA A 20 -1.14 -0.10 -10.89
N PHE A 21 -1.32 -0.42 -12.17
CA PHE A 21 -0.72 0.33 -13.27
C PHE A 21 -1.22 1.77 -13.31
N VAL A 22 -2.53 1.99 -13.19
CA VAL A 22 -3.12 3.34 -13.24
C VAL A 22 -2.64 4.19 -12.08
N PHE A 23 -2.77 3.70 -10.85
CA PHE A 23 -2.45 4.48 -9.66
C PHE A 23 -0.95 4.57 -9.42
N ALA A 24 -0.21 3.46 -9.50
CA ALA A 24 1.21 3.44 -9.16
C ALA A 24 2.13 3.87 -10.32
N THR A 25 1.64 3.96 -11.55
CA THR A 25 2.48 4.32 -12.71
C THR A 25 1.89 5.44 -13.54
N LEU A 26 0.71 5.26 -14.13
CA LEU A 26 0.15 6.21 -15.09
C LEU A 26 -0.05 7.59 -14.47
N ILE A 27 -0.69 7.67 -13.30
CA ILE A 27 -0.94 8.94 -12.60
C ILE A 27 0.38 9.63 -12.22
N PRO A 28 1.35 8.98 -11.53
CA PRO A 28 2.66 9.55 -11.26
C PRO A 28 3.40 10.08 -12.48
N VAL A 29 3.37 9.34 -13.60
CA VAL A 29 4.02 9.75 -14.85
C VAL A 29 3.33 10.98 -15.43
N LEU A 30 2.00 11.02 -15.46
CA LEU A 30 1.22 12.18 -15.91
C LEU A 30 1.51 13.41 -15.04
N LEU A 31 1.61 13.25 -13.72
CA LEU A 31 2.02 14.33 -12.81
C LEU A 31 3.43 14.80 -13.13
N GLY A 32 4.37 13.87 -13.35
CA GLY A 32 5.72 14.20 -13.77
C GLY A 32 5.76 15.06 -15.03
N LEU A 33 4.99 14.68 -16.05
CA LEU A 33 4.86 15.45 -17.29
C LEU A 33 4.26 16.85 -17.04
N LEU A 34 3.21 16.93 -16.23
CA LEU A 34 2.55 18.19 -15.88
C LEU A 34 3.50 19.17 -15.17
N PHE A 35 4.37 18.66 -14.30
CA PHE A 35 5.36 19.46 -13.57
C PHE A 35 6.74 19.52 -14.26
N SER A 36 6.84 19.09 -15.52
CA SER A 36 8.11 19.08 -16.28
C SER A 36 9.25 18.31 -15.61
N VAL A 37 8.91 17.30 -14.81
CA VAL A 37 9.88 16.39 -14.18
C VAL A 37 10.32 15.35 -15.22
N PRO A 38 11.63 15.13 -15.43
CA PRO A 38 12.12 14.10 -16.33
C PRO A 38 11.55 12.72 -15.99
N THR A 39 10.97 12.04 -16.97
CA THR A 39 10.24 10.76 -16.77
C THR A 39 11.12 9.70 -16.12
N GLY A 40 12.42 9.68 -16.44
CA GLY A 40 13.39 8.79 -15.80
C GLY A 40 13.44 8.95 -14.28
N ARG A 41 13.37 10.18 -13.76
CA ARG A 41 13.37 10.44 -12.30
C ARG A 41 12.08 9.96 -11.64
N VAL A 42 10.94 10.08 -12.33
CA VAL A 42 9.65 9.58 -11.84
C VAL A 42 9.66 8.06 -11.76
N PHE A 43 10.14 7.38 -12.80
CA PHE A 43 10.28 5.91 -12.77
C PHE A 43 11.28 5.44 -11.72
N SER A 44 12.42 6.12 -11.56
CA SER A 44 13.35 5.83 -10.47
C SER A 44 12.66 5.94 -9.11
N LEU A 45 11.88 7.00 -8.87
CA LEU A 45 11.14 7.15 -7.62
C LEU A 45 10.09 6.04 -7.42
N ILE A 46 9.33 5.68 -8.46
CA ILE A 46 8.35 4.59 -8.38
C ILE A 46 9.04 3.27 -8.01
N VAL A 47 10.08 2.88 -8.74
CA VAL A 47 10.81 1.62 -8.49
C VAL A 47 11.44 1.63 -7.10
N SER A 48 12.08 2.74 -6.71
CA SER A 48 12.62 2.88 -5.36
C SER A 48 11.53 2.78 -4.29
N THR A 49 10.32 3.30 -4.53
CA THR A 49 9.19 3.20 -3.59
C THR A 49 8.73 1.76 -3.42
N LEU A 50 8.68 0.99 -4.51
CA LEU A 50 8.34 -0.43 -4.46
C LEU A 50 9.38 -1.26 -3.69
N LEU A 51 10.66 -0.94 -3.84
CA LEU A 51 11.76 -1.71 -3.25
C LEU A 51 12.12 -1.28 -1.83
N LEU A 52 12.22 0.03 -1.61
CA LEU A 52 12.73 0.65 -0.38
C LEU A 52 11.61 1.18 0.53
N GLN A 53 10.36 1.12 0.07
CA GLN A 53 9.19 1.62 0.79
C GLN A 53 9.37 3.11 1.14
N ALA A 54 9.07 3.51 2.38
CA ALA A 54 9.16 4.90 2.82
C ALA A 54 10.59 5.48 2.68
N ASN A 55 11.63 4.64 2.68
CA ASN A 55 13.02 5.10 2.48
C ASN A 55 13.28 5.61 1.05
N ALA A 56 12.39 5.36 0.10
CA ALA A 56 12.48 5.95 -1.24
C ALA A 56 12.43 7.48 -1.22
N ALA A 57 11.93 8.08 -0.13
CA ALA A 57 11.98 9.52 0.11
C ALA A 57 13.42 10.07 -0.02
N PHE A 58 14.42 9.36 0.51
CA PHE A 58 15.82 9.75 0.41
C PHE A 58 16.32 9.74 -1.04
N ILE A 59 15.89 8.74 -1.82
CA ILE A 59 16.23 8.65 -3.26
C ILE A 59 15.55 9.76 -4.03
N GLY A 60 14.28 10.06 -3.75
CA GLY A 60 13.58 11.18 -4.39
C GLY A 60 14.32 12.51 -4.19
N LEU A 61 14.81 12.76 -2.98
CA LEU A 61 15.56 13.97 -2.67
C LEU A 61 16.94 13.98 -3.34
N SER A 62 17.65 12.84 -3.39
CA SER A 62 18.94 12.76 -4.08
C SER A 62 18.83 12.95 -5.60
N LEU A 63 17.66 12.65 -6.19
CA LEU A 63 17.31 12.97 -7.57
C LEU A 63 16.97 14.46 -7.80
N GLY A 64 17.01 15.28 -6.74
CA GLY A 64 16.68 16.71 -6.77
C GLY A 64 15.19 16.99 -6.97
N LEU A 65 14.32 16.05 -6.59
CA LEU A 65 12.87 16.24 -6.71
C LEU A 65 12.31 17.09 -5.56
N ASN A 66 11.23 17.81 -5.84
CA ASN A 66 10.52 18.57 -4.82
C ASN A 66 9.91 17.62 -3.76
N PRO A 67 10.04 17.91 -2.44
CA PRO A 67 9.52 17.04 -1.37
C PRO A 67 8.01 16.74 -1.46
N ILE A 68 7.22 17.73 -1.86
CA ILE A 68 5.76 17.57 -2.02
C ILE A 68 5.47 16.64 -3.21
N PHE A 69 6.21 16.82 -4.32
CA PHE A 69 6.09 15.93 -5.48
C PHE A 69 6.46 14.48 -5.12
N ILE A 70 7.54 14.28 -4.35
CA ILE A 70 7.94 12.95 -3.86
C ILE A 70 6.81 12.31 -3.05
N LEU A 71 6.27 13.03 -2.07
CA LEU A 71 5.19 12.54 -1.22
C LEU A 71 3.96 12.13 -2.05
N VAL A 72 3.53 12.99 -2.98
CA VAL A 72 2.36 12.73 -3.83
C VAL A 72 2.58 11.47 -4.68
N VAL A 73 3.74 11.35 -5.34
CA VAL A 73 4.06 10.15 -6.14
C VAL A 73 4.06 8.89 -5.26
N MET A 74 4.71 8.95 -4.09
CA MET A 74 4.79 7.80 -3.19
C MET A 74 3.41 7.37 -2.67
N VAL A 75 2.49 8.30 -2.42
CA VAL A 75 1.10 8.00 -2.03
C VAL A 75 0.34 7.33 -3.17
N PHE A 76 0.51 7.80 -4.41
CA PHE A 76 -0.13 7.15 -5.56
C PHE A 76 0.38 5.73 -5.80
N VAL A 77 1.69 5.51 -5.63
CA VAL A 77 2.29 4.18 -5.65
C VAL A 77 1.71 3.29 -4.56
N GLU A 78 1.68 3.77 -3.32
CA GLU A 78 1.11 3.07 -2.17
C GLU A 78 -0.35 2.66 -2.42
N LEU A 79 -1.22 3.62 -2.79
CA LEU A 79 -2.63 3.34 -3.07
C LEU A 79 -2.80 2.29 -4.17
N GLY A 80 -2.05 2.39 -5.26
CA GLY A 80 -2.13 1.43 -6.36
C GLY A 80 -1.77 0.02 -5.92
N ILE A 81 -0.72 -0.13 -5.11
CA ILE A 81 -0.29 -1.43 -4.61
C ILE A 81 -1.22 -1.98 -3.53
N VAL A 82 -1.64 -1.15 -2.57
CA VAL A 82 -2.59 -1.55 -1.52
C VAL A 82 -3.89 -2.08 -2.13
N LEU A 83 -4.46 -1.34 -3.10
CA LEU A 83 -5.68 -1.76 -3.78
C LEU A 83 -5.49 -3.06 -4.56
N ALA A 84 -4.36 -3.21 -5.25
CA ALA A 84 -4.06 -4.43 -5.99
C ALA A 84 -3.88 -5.65 -5.08
N ILE A 85 -3.19 -5.49 -3.94
CA ILE A 85 -3.05 -6.55 -2.92
C ILE A 85 -4.43 -6.98 -2.44
N TYR A 86 -5.30 -6.04 -2.07
CA TYR A 86 -6.66 -6.37 -1.63
C TYR A 86 -7.44 -7.16 -2.69
N GLU A 87 -7.44 -6.72 -3.95
CA GLU A 87 -8.14 -7.43 -5.02
C GLU A 87 -7.55 -8.84 -5.24
N ILE A 88 -6.23 -9.00 -5.19
CA ILE A 88 -5.57 -10.31 -5.33
C ILE A 88 -5.97 -11.24 -4.17
N LEU A 89 -5.96 -10.75 -2.94
CA LEU A 89 -6.36 -11.53 -1.76
C LEU A 89 -7.84 -11.93 -1.82
N ASP A 90 -8.71 -11.02 -2.26
CA ASP A 90 -10.13 -11.30 -2.47
C ASP A 90 -10.33 -12.40 -3.53
N VAL A 91 -9.59 -12.35 -4.65
CA VAL A 91 -9.59 -13.42 -5.67
C VAL A 91 -9.14 -14.76 -5.08
N PHE A 92 -8.08 -14.77 -4.27
CA PHE A 92 -7.61 -16.00 -3.63
C PHE A 92 -8.64 -16.59 -2.67
N ALA A 93 -9.34 -15.75 -1.90
CA ALA A 93 -10.40 -16.21 -1.01
C ALA A 93 -11.63 -16.77 -1.74
N GLU A 94 -11.92 -16.28 -2.95
CA GLU A 94 -13.02 -16.80 -3.76
C GLU A 94 -12.66 -18.09 -4.48
N GLN A 95 -11.42 -18.21 -4.99
CA GLN A 95 -10.98 -19.36 -5.78
C GLN A 95 -10.47 -20.54 -4.94
N SER A 96 -9.94 -20.28 -3.74
CA SER A 96 -9.36 -21.32 -2.89
C SER A 96 -10.25 -21.62 -1.68
N GLU A 97 -10.79 -22.83 -1.63
CA GLU A 97 -11.59 -23.28 -0.48
C GLU A 97 -10.77 -23.25 0.83
N ARG A 98 -9.46 -23.51 0.77
CA ARG A 98 -8.57 -23.44 1.93
C ARG A 98 -8.47 -22.03 2.47
N VAL A 99 -8.27 -21.03 1.60
CA VAL A 99 -8.20 -19.61 1.99
C VAL A 99 -9.56 -19.13 2.49
N ARG A 100 -10.66 -19.56 1.85
CA ARG A 100 -12.02 -19.27 2.29
C ARG A 100 -12.32 -19.82 3.69
N ARG A 101 -11.96 -21.07 3.96
CA ARG A 101 -12.12 -21.68 5.30
C ARG A 101 -11.25 -20.99 6.34
N PHE A 102 -10.00 -20.64 5.98
CA PHE A 102 -9.10 -19.93 6.88
C PHE A 102 -9.64 -18.55 7.26
N THR A 103 -10.04 -17.75 6.27
CA THR A 103 -10.62 -16.42 6.51
C THR A 103 -11.93 -16.48 7.30
N LYS A 104 -12.80 -17.46 7.03
CA LYS A 104 -14.01 -17.68 7.83
C LYS A 104 -13.69 -18.05 9.29
N SER A 105 -12.71 -18.93 9.51
CA SER A 105 -12.25 -19.27 10.86
C SER A 105 -11.68 -18.06 11.60
N THR A 106 -10.93 -17.20 10.91
CA THR A 106 -10.42 -15.95 11.49
C THR A 106 -11.56 -15.02 11.85
N GLU A 107 -12.58 -14.89 10.99
CA GLU A 107 -13.77 -14.08 11.26
C GLU A 107 -14.54 -14.57 12.50
N GLU A 108 -14.75 -15.88 12.63
CA GLU A 108 -15.39 -16.51 13.80
C GLU A 108 -14.57 -16.31 15.09
N LYS A 109 -13.23 -16.29 15.00
CA LYS A 109 -12.36 -15.95 16.14
C LYS A 109 -12.42 -14.47 16.47
N MET A 110 -12.44 -13.60 15.47
CA MET A 110 -12.50 -12.15 15.63
C MET A 110 -13.84 -11.68 16.21
N ALA A 111 -14.94 -12.41 15.96
CA ALA A 111 -16.24 -12.14 16.57
C ALA A 111 -16.21 -12.19 18.11
N ARG A 112 -15.27 -12.96 18.70
CA ARG A 112 -15.05 -13.00 20.15
C ARG A 112 -14.33 -11.76 20.70
N TYR A 113 -13.76 -10.92 19.84
CA TYR A 113 -12.99 -9.73 20.19
C TYR A 113 -13.55 -8.48 19.47
N PRO A 114 -14.75 -7.99 19.85
CA PRO A 114 -15.42 -6.88 19.17
C PRO A 114 -14.61 -5.58 19.20
N ILE A 115 -13.80 -5.37 20.23
CA ILE A 115 -12.89 -4.22 20.34
C ILE A 115 -11.84 -4.27 19.22
N LEU A 116 -11.24 -5.42 18.98
CA LEU A 116 -10.22 -5.60 17.94
C LEU A 116 -10.84 -5.53 16.54
N HIS A 117 -12.10 -5.92 16.39
CA HIS A 117 -12.83 -5.73 15.14
C HIS A 117 -13.16 -4.26 14.84
N LYS A 118 -13.49 -3.46 15.87
CA LYS A 118 -13.86 -2.05 15.72
C LYS A 118 -12.67 -1.10 15.63
N TYR A 119 -11.60 -1.36 16.39
CA TYR A 119 -10.43 -0.47 16.51
C TYR A 119 -9.15 -1.07 15.95
N GLY A 120 -9.13 -2.35 15.58
CA GLY A 120 -7.92 -3.01 15.09
C GLY A 120 -7.33 -2.31 13.86
N ALA A 121 -8.17 -1.80 12.96
CA ALA A 121 -7.72 -1.05 11.79
C ALA A 121 -6.86 0.18 12.14
N VAL A 122 -7.03 0.79 13.32
CA VAL A 122 -6.21 1.93 13.77
C VAL A 122 -4.74 1.51 13.96
N THR A 123 -4.47 0.25 14.30
CA THR A 123 -3.10 -0.25 14.43
C THR A 123 -2.33 -0.20 13.11
N LEU A 124 -3.03 -0.16 11.97
CA LEU A 124 -2.44 0.01 10.64
C LEU A 124 -1.79 1.38 10.41
N ILE A 125 -1.98 2.35 11.31
CA ILE A 125 -1.21 3.60 11.27
C ILE A 125 0.26 3.33 11.65
N VAL A 126 0.49 2.45 12.62
CA VAL A 126 1.83 2.20 13.19
C VAL A 126 2.56 1.10 12.45
N LEU A 127 1.84 0.08 11.97
CA LEU A 127 2.44 -1.10 11.33
C LEU A 127 3.33 -0.77 10.11
N PRO A 128 2.99 0.18 9.21
CA PRO A 128 3.86 0.58 8.10
C PRO A 128 5.18 1.21 8.55
N ALA A 129 5.25 1.78 9.76
CA ALA A 129 6.47 2.34 10.33
C ALA A 129 7.43 1.27 10.85
N LEU A 130 6.96 0.05 11.08
CA LEU A 130 7.78 -1.02 11.63
C LEU A 130 8.64 -1.65 10.53
N PRO A 131 9.99 -1.65 10.68
CA PRO A 131 10.91 -2.15 9.65
C PRO A 131 10.65 -3.59 9.20
N VAL A 132 10.15 -4.44 10.11
CA VAL A 132 9.93 -5.87 9.85
C VAL A 132 8.59 -6.13 9.15
N ILE A 133 7.58 -5.29 9.38
CA ILE A 133 6.22 -5.51 8.88
C ILE A 133 6.05 -4.76 7.56
N GLY A 134 6.42 -3.47 7.55
CA GLY A 134 6.31 -2.61 6.38
C GLY A 134 4.88 -2.46 5.84
N LEU A 135 4.77 -1.74 4.73
CA LEU A 135 3.47 -1.44 4.09
C LEU A 135 2.72 -2.73 3.71
N TYR A 136 3.39 -3.62 2.97
CA TYR A 136 2.74 -4.76 2.33
C TYR A 136 2.12 -5.73 3.33
N SER A 137 2.85 -6.06 4.41
CA SER A 137 2.35 -6.98 5.42
C SER A 137 1.20 -6.36 6.22
N SER A 138 1.21 -5.04 6.43
CA SER A 138 0.11 -4.34 7.10
C SER A 138 -1.22 -4.55 6.37
N VAL A 139 -1.20 -4.43 5.03
CA VAL A 139 -2.38 -4.66 4.18
C VAL A 139 -2.87 -6.12 4.30
N VAL A 140 -1.94 -7.08 4.23
CA VAL A 140 -2.27 -8.51 4.35
C VAL A 140 -2.87 -8.82 5.73
N ILE A 141 -2.31 -8.26 6.81
CA ILE A 141 -2.82 -8.43 8.18
C ILE A 141 -4.24 -7.85 8.30
N GLY A 142 -4.46 -6.63 7.82
CA GLY A 142 -5.77 -5.99 7.88
C GLY A 142 -6.83 -6.78 7.11
N TRP A 143 -6.46 -7.33 5.94
CA TRP A 143 -7.32 -8.23 5.19
C TRP A 143 -7.57 -9.55 5.93
N LEU A 144 -6.53 -10.15 6.50
CA LEU A 144 -6.61 -11.45 7.17
C LEU A 144 -7.50 -11.41 8.40
N LEU A 145 -7.40 -10.33 9.18
CA LEU A 145 -8.23 -10.06 10.35
C LEU A 145 -9.65 -9.58 10.01
N ARG A 146 -10.00 -9.55 8.71
CA ARG A 146 -11.31 -9.13 8.19
C ARG A 146 -11.71 -7.72 8.63
N TRP A 147 -10.74 -6.83 8.80
CA TRP A 147 -11.05 -5.43 9.08
C TRP A 147 -11.71 -4.77 7.87
N ASN A 148 -12.46 -3.70 8.12
CA ASN A 148 -13.11 -2.96 7.05
C ASN A 148 -12.06 -2.46 6.05
N LYS A 149 -12.21 -2.84 4.78
CA LYS A 149 -11.26 -2.54 3.69
C LYS A 149 -11.00 -1.04 3.56
N LEU A 150 -12.06 -0.23 3.60
CA LEU A 150 -11.95 1.22 3.41
C LEU A 150 -11.28 1.90 4.60
N GLN A 151 -11.60 1.49 5.83
CA GLN A 151 -10.90 1.95 7.03
C GLN A 151 -9.43 1.52 7.03
N SER A 152 -9.15 0.29 6.61
CA SER A 152 -7.79 -0.25 6.58
C SER A 152 -6.92 0.50 5.58
N ILE A 153 -7.43 0.76 4.37
CA ILE A 153 -6.73 1.61 3.38
C ILE A 153 -6.48 2.98 3.98
N PHE A 154 -7.49 3.63 4.55
CA PHE A 154 -7.34 4.96 5.15
C PHE A 154 -6.24 5.00 6.23
N PHE A 155 -6.23 4.04 7.16
CA PHE A 155 -5.24 4.02 8.24
C PHE A 155 -3.84 3.64 7.77
N VAL A 156 -3.70 2.72 6.80
CA VAL A 156 -2.40 2.41 6.17
C VAL A 156 -1.84 3.63 5.46
N THR A 157 -2.65 4.30 4.63
CA THR A 157 -2.25 5.50 3.90
C THR A 157 -1.89 6.64 4.86
N LEU A 158 -2.64 6.81 5.95
CA LEU A 158 -2.31 7.79 6.97
C LEU A 158 -0.95 7.49 7.62
N GLY A 159 -0.71 6.24 8.04
CA GLY A 159 0.57 5.80 8.59
C GLY A 159 1.72 6.00 7.61
N TRP A 160 1.50 5.65 6.35
CA TRP A 160 2.46 5.82 5.25
C TRP A 160 2.84 7.29 5.03
N ILE A 161 1.85 8.19 4.98
CA ILE A 161 2.07 9.63 4.84
C ILE A 161 2.90 10.15 6.03
N LEU A 162 2.54 9.77 7.26
CA LEU A 162 3.26 10.22 8.46
C LEU A 162 4.73 9.79 8.44
N VAL A 163 5.01 8.52 8.11
CA VAL A 163 6.38 8.00 8.02
C VAL A 163 7.15 8.69 6.89
N THR A 164 6.54 8.84 5.72
CA THR A 164 7.19 9.47 4.57
C THR A 164 7.50 10.94 4.84
N VAL A 165 6.57 11.69 5.43
CA VAL A 165 6.78 13.09 5.84
C VAL A 165 7.90 13.17 6.88
N PHE A 166 7.90 12.30 7.89
CA PHE A 166 8.97 12.25 8.89
C PHE A 166 10.34 12.03 8.24
N LEU A 167 10.46 11.04 7.34
CA LEU A 167 11.72 10.77 6.64
C LEU A 167 12.15 11.92 5.72
N LEU A 168 11.21 12.59 5.05
CA LEU A 168 11.50 13.80 4.27
C LEU A 168 12.03 14.93 5.17
N LEU A 169 11.45 15.14 6.35
CA LEU A 169 11.92 16.16 7.31
C LEU A 169 13.32 15.83 7.85
N VAL A 170 13.60 14.55 8.14
CA VAL A 170 14.93 14.08 8.53
C VAL A 170 15.94 14.32 7.40
N ALA A 171 15.59 13.94 6.17
CA ALA A 171 16.45 14.09 5.00
C ALA A 171 16.76 15.56 4.65
N LEU A 172 15.82 16.47 4.92
CA LEU A 172 16.01 17.92 4.78
C LEU A 172 16.82 18.55 5.92
N GLY A 173 17.19 17.77 6.94
CA GLY A 173 17.93 18.25 8.11
C GLY A 173 17.08 19.07 9.10
N LEU A 174 15.75 19.12 8.91
CA LEU A 174 14.82 19.80 9.80
C LEU A 174 14.61 19.04 11.11
N VAL A 175 14.80 17.71 11.07
CA VAL A 175 14.80 16.85 12.25
C VAL A 175 16.18 16.20 12.35
N ARG A 176 16.93 16.55 13.40
CA ARG A 176 18.13 15.81 13.77
C ARG A 176 17.71 14.60 14.58
N VAL A 177 17.92 13.41 14.03
CA VAL A 177 17.85 12.18 14.83
C VAL A 177 19.12 12.15 15.66
N VAL A 178 19.00 12.52 16.93
CA VAL A 178 20.10 12.39 17.90
C VAL A 178 20.18 10.91 18.23
N PHE A 179 21.21 10.26 17.70
CA PHE A 179 21.65 8.94 18.15
C PHE A 179 22.76 9.11 19.19
#